data_AF-A0A8K1CSQ8-F1
#
_entry.id   AF-A0A8K1CSQ8-F1
#
_cell.length_a   1.000
_cell.length_b   1.000
_cell.length_c   1.000
_cell.angle_alpha   90.00
_cell.angle_beta   90.00
_cell.angle_gamma   90.00
#
_symmetry.space_group_name_H-M   'P 1'
#
loop_
_entity.id
_entity.type
_entity.pdbx_description
1 polymer ?
#
loop_
_entity_poly.entity_id
_entity_poly.type
_entity_poly.pdbx_seq_one_letter_code
_entity_poly.pdbx_strand_id
1 'polypeptide(L)'
;MSNVLAVNPDKAVIMINPNLGDKATLTNVHVESNKGDKVVCVWGKGVTKGEPSVVGYGISSSCVYTAKDVFLNDKSYDFSSLGRRGLRA
;
A
#
# COMPACT_ATOMS: atom_id res chain seq x y z
N MET A 1 7.01 -0.17 -6.75
CA MET A 1 5.96 0.86 -6.80
C MET A 1 6.50 2.11 -6.13
N SER A 2 6.25 3.29 -6.72
CA SER A 2 6.77 4.54 -6.17
C SER A 2 5.87 5.73 -6.43
N ASN A 3 5.92 6.75 -5.57
CA ASN A 3 5.20 8.02 -5.71
C ASN A 3 3.68 7.84 -5.78
N VAL A 4 3.13 7.10 -4.82
CA VAL A 4 1.69 6.80 -4.75
C VAL A 4 1.06 7.55 -3.59
N LEU A 5 -0.14 8.06 -3.82
CA LEU A 5 -1.05 8.53 -2.78
C LEU A 5 -2.29 7.63 -2.79
N ALA A 6 -2.55 6.94 -1.67
CA ALA A 6 -3.75 6.16 -1.44
C ALA A 6 -4.55 6.79 -0.30
N VAL A 7 -5.73 7.33 -0.60
CA VAL A 7 -6.63 7.94 0.38
C VAL A 7 -7.81 7.02 0.63
N ASN A 8 -8.01 6.63 1.89
CA ASN A 8 -9.09 5.76 2.34
C ASN A 8 -9.25 4.46 1.51
N PRO A 9 -8.17 3.70 1.29
CA PRO A 9 -8.27 2.50 0.47
C PRO A 9 -9.19 1.46 1.12
N ASP A 10 -10.09 0.87 0.33
CA ASP A 10 -10.95 -0.19 0.85
C ASP A 10 -10.16 -1.50 1.06
N LYS A 11 -9.25 -1.80 0.15
CA LYS A 11 -8.36 -2.98 0.15
C LYS A 11 -6.89 -2.56 0.25
N ALA A 12 -5.98 -3.52 0.15
CA ALA A 12 -4.56 -3.21 0.13
C ALA A 12 -4.17 -2.45 -1.14
N VAL A 13 -3.23 -1.51 -1.02
CA VAL A 13 -2.64 -0.78 -2.15
C VAL A 13 -1.92 -1.76 -3.09
N ILE A 14 -1.30 -2.80 -2.54
CA ILE A 14 -0.76 -3.91 -3.32
C ILE A 14 -1.03 -5.26 -2.67
N MET A 15 -1.29 -6.27 -3.50
CA MET A 15 -1.30 -7.67 -3.13
C MET A 15 -0.28 -8.44 -3.98
N ILE A 16 0.51 -9.32 -3.36
CA ILE A 16 1.51 -10.16 -4.05
C ILE A 16 1.31 -11.65 -3.72
N ASN A 17 1.74 -12.54 -4.62
CA ASN A 17 1.80 -13.98 -4.40
C ASN A 17 3.25 -14.49 -4.45
N PRO A 18 3.99 -14.46 -3.32
CA PRO A 18 5.41 -14.82 -3.32
C PRO A 18 5.70 -16.24 -3.79
N ASN A 19 4.76 -17.17 -3.57
CA ASN A 19 4.90 -18.56 -4.04
C ASN A 19 4.85 -18.71 -5.57
N LEU A 20 4.42 -17.65 -6.29
CA LEU A 20 4.44 -17.57 -7.75
C LEU A 20 5.53 -16.61 -8.27
N GLY A 21 6.40 -16.11 -7.37
CA GLY A 21 7.54 -15.27 -7.73
C GLY A 21 7.31 -13.77 -7.60
N ASP A 22 6.11 -13.33 -7.19
CA ASP A 22 5.82 -11.91 -7.03
C ASP A 22 6.70 -11.28 -5.94
N LYS A 23 7.26 -10.11 -6.25
CA LYS A 23 7.99 -9.27 -5.31
C LYS A 23 7.63 -7.82 -5.52
N ALA A 24 7.52 -7.08 -4.43
CA ALA A 24 7.26 -5.66 -4.42
C ALA A 24 8.29 -4.92 -3.57
N THR A 25 8.76 -3.79 -4.09
CA THR A 25 9.50 -2.78 -3.33
C THR A 25 8.74 -1.48 -3.41
N LEU A 26 8.45 -0.87 -2.25
CA LEU A 26 7.71 0.39 -2.17
C LEU A 26 8.68 1.50 -1.76
N THR A 27 8.51 2.68 -2.37
CA THR A 27 9.29 3.89 -2.05
C THR A 27 8.41 5.13 -2.25
N ASN A 28 8.50 6.12 -1.35
CA ASN A 28 7.66 7.33 -1.40
C ASN A 28 6.16 7.03 -1.62
N VAL A 29 5.57 6.19 -0.76
CA VAL A 29 4.15 5.83 -0.80
C VAL A 29 3.46 6.44 0.42
N HIS A 30 2.40 7.20 0.18
CA HIS A 30 1.60 7.83 1.22
C HIS A 30 0.24 7.17 1.30
N VAL A 31 -0.16 6.79 2.51
CA VAL A 31 -1.43 6.09 2.74
C VAL A 31 -2.17 6.76 3.89
N GLU A 32 -3.35 7.30 3.59
CA GLU A 32 -4.29 7.78 4.61
C GLU A 32 -5.33 6.69 4.87
N SER A 33 -5.31 6.12 6.07
CA SER A 33 -6.24 5.05 6.43
C SER A 33 -6.34 4.84 7.93
N ASN A 34 -7.55 4.59 8.42
CA ASN A 34 -7.80 4.06 9.76
C ASN A 34 -7.51 2.55 9.89
N LYS A 35 -7.12 1.89 8.79
CA LYS A 35 -6.86 0.45 8.75
C LYS A 35 -5.40 0.08 9.11
N GLY A 36 -4.47 1.04 9.12
CA GLY A 36 -3.04 0.78 9.40
C GLY A 36 -2.34 -0.03 8.30
N ASP A 37 -1.24 -0.71 8.62
CA ASP A 37 -0.37 -1.42 7.66
C ASP A 37 -1.07 -2.50 6.81
N LYS A 38 -2.22 -3.00 7.25
CA LYS A 38 -2.99 -4.02 6.51
C LYS A 38 -3.47 -3.54 5.15
N VAL A 39 -3.51 -2.22 4.92
CA VAL A 39 -3.83 -1.65 3.60
C VAL A 39 -2.58 -1.34 2.78
N VAL A 40 -1.36 -1.45 3.31
CA VAL A 40 -0.16 -1.12 2.53
C VAL A 40 0.17 -2.25 1.59
N CYS A 41 0.43 -3.44 2.14
CA CYS A 41 0.81 -4.60 1.36
C CYS A 41 0.22 -5.86 1.97
N VAL A 42 -0.41 -6.69 1.15
CA VAL A 42 -0.91 -8.02 1.52
C VAL A 42 -0.15 -9.05 0.70
N TRP A 43 0.20 -10.19 1.28
CA TRP A 43 0.70 -11.32 0.53
C TRP A 43 -0.14 -12.57 0.75
N GLY A 44 -0.27 -13.32 -0.32
CA GLY A 44 -1.08 -14.52 -0.38
C GLY A 44 -0.34 -15.71 -0.98
N LYS A 45 -1.06 -16.82 -1.05
CA LYS A 45 -0.67 -17.99 -1.82
C LYS A 45 -1.54 -18.06 -3.07
N GLY A 46 -0.93 -17.77 -4.21
CA GLY A 46 -1.57 -17.95 -5.51
C GLY A 46 -1.68 -19.43 -5.87
N VAL A 47 -2.74 -19.79 -6.59
CA VAL A 47 -3.02 -21.15 -7.07
C VAL A 47 -3.40 -21.10 -8.54
N THR A 48 -3.15 -22.17 -9.30
CA THR A 48 -3.55 -22.27 -10.72
C THR A 48 -4.99 -22.74 -10.89
N LYS A 49 -5.59 -23.32 -9.83
CA LYS A 49 -6.98 -23.74 -9.75
C LYS A 49 -7.48 -23.57 -8.31
N GLY A 50 -8.73 -23.12 -8.15
CA GLY A 50 -9.33 -22.80 -6.85
C GLY A 50 -9.07 -21.37 -6.40
N GLU A 51 -9.50 -21.06 -5.18
CA GLU A 51 -9.37 -19.72 -4.61
C GLU A 51 -7.96 -19.50 -4.01
N PRO A 52 -7.29 -18.37 -4.33
CA PRO A 52 -6.07 -17.98 -3.64
C PRO A 52 -6.37 -17.60 -2.19
N SER A 53 -5.36 -17.67 -1.32
CA SER A 53 -5.53 -17.33 0.10
C SER A 53 -4.65 -16.16 0.52
N VAL A 54 -5.13 -15.36 1.47
CA VAL A 54 -4.31 -14.37 2.16
C VAL A 54 -3.49 -15.07 3.24
N VAL A 55 -2.20 -14.75 3.30
CA VAL A 55 -1.25 -15.33 4.26
C VAL A 55 -0.79 -14.29 5.28
N GLY A 56 -0.59 -13.04 4.86
CA GLY A 56 -0.16 -11.97 5.77
C GLY A 56 -0.20 -10.58 5.15
N TYR A 57 0.28 -9.59 5.90
CA TYR A 57 0.28 -8.19 5.49
C TYR A 57 1.45 -7.42 6.14
N GLY A 58 1.79 -6.27 5.55
CA GLY A 58 2.85 -5.39 6.01
C GLY A 58 4.20 -5.64 5.31
N ILE A 59 5.29 -5.47 6.06
CA ILE A 59 6.65 -5.74 5.58
C ILE A 59 6.89 -7.25 5.55
N SER A 60 7.49 -7.74 4.46
CA SER A 60 7.99 -9.11 4.36
C SER A 60 9.22 -9.19 3.47
N SER A 61 9.82 -10.37 3.34
CA SER A 61 10.93 -10.60 2.40
C SER A 61 10.54 -10.40 0.92
N SER A 62 9.23 -10.42 0.61
CA SER A 62 8.71 -10.24 -0.75
C SER A 62 7.95 -8.93 -0.92
N CYS A 63 7.61 -8.25 0.17
CA CYS A 63 7.08 -6.89 0.16
C CYS A 63 7.96 -5.98 1.01
N VAL A 64 8.93 -5.37 0.36
CA VAL A 64 10.05 -4.68 1.01
C VAL A 64 9.80 -3.19 1.03
N TYR A 65 9.79 -2.62 2.24
CA TYR A 65 9.78 -1.19 2.51
C TYR A 65 10.18 -0.91 3.95
N THR A 66 10.53 0.34 4.24
CA THR A 66 10.81 0.84 5.59
C THR A 66 9.83 1.95 5.97
N ALA A 67 9.90 2.41 7.22
CA ALA A 67 9.13 3.57 7.68
C ALA A 67 9.48 4.89 6.96
N LYS A 68 10.58 4.93 6.17
CA LYS A 68 10.95 6.09 5.33
C LYS A 68 10.41 5.98 3.91
N ASP A 69 9.92 4.82 3.53
CA ASP A 69 9.43 4.52 2.19
C ASP A 69 7.89 4.58 2.13
N VAL A 70 7.23 4.24 3.24
CA VAL A 70 5.78 4.26 3.39
C VAL A 70 5.39 5.15 4.56
N PHE A 71 4.57 6.15 4.27
CA PHE A 71 4.09 7.16 5.18
C PHE A 71 2.60 6.92 5.46
N LEU A 72 2.30 6.33 6.61
CA LEU A 72 0.92 6.08 7.05
C LEU A 72 0.41 7.25 7.89
N ASN A 73 -0.66 7.88 7.43
CA ASN A 73 -1.30 9.04 8.07
C ASN A 73 -0.29 10.15 8.44
N ASP A 74 0.75 10.34 7.60
CA ASP A 74 1.75 11.36 7.86
C ASP A 74 1.15 12.75 7.66
N LYS A 75 1.17 13.54 8.74
CA LYS A 75 0.65 14.90 8.79
C LYS A 75 1.51 15.89 8.01
N SER A 76 2.75 15.52 7.67
CA SER A 76 3.61 16.34 6.82
C SER A 76 3.04 16.47 5.39
N TYR A 77 2.24 15.50 4.96
CA TYR A 77 1.43 15.53 3.76
C TYR A 77 -0.04 15.71 4.12
N ASP A 78 -0.43 16.96 4.41
CA ASP A 78 -1.85 17.30 4.57
C ASP A 78 -2.56 17.29 3.20
N PHE A 79 -3.25 16.19 2.90
CA PHE A 79 -4.03 16.02 1.67
C PHE A 79 -5.25 16.95 1.60
N SER A 80 -5.75 17.44 2.75
CA SER A 80 -6.82 18.44 2.76
C SER A 80 -6.37 19.76 2.12
N SER A 81 -5.05 20.02 2.10
CA SER A 81 -4.44 21.17 1.41
C SER A 81 -4.27 20.97 -0.11
N LEU A 82 -4.35 19.73 -0.61
CA LEU A 82 -4.24 19.45 -2.05
C LEU A 82 -5.57 19.72 -2.76
N GLY A 83 -6.70 19.40 -2.13
CA GLY A 83 -8.04 19.68 -2.67
C GLY A 83 -8.39 21.17 -2.77
N ARG A 84 -7.72 22.04 -2.00
CA ARG A 84 -7.94 23.51 -2.03
C ARG A 84 -7.07 24.24 -3.04
N ARG A 85 -6.11 23.57 -3.70
CA ARG A 85 -5.25 24.18 -4.72
C ARG A 85 -5.82 24.10 -6.14
N GLY A 86 -7.06 23.64 -6.30
CA GLY A 86 -7.75 23.50 -7.58
C GLY A 86 -9.12 24.16 -7.62
N LEU A 87 -9.23 25.46 -7.30
CA LEU A 87 -10.31 26.31 -7.82
C LEU A 87 -9.92 27.79 -7.66
N ARG A 88 -9.13 28.28 -8.62
CA ARG A 88 -9.12 29.71 -8.96
C ARG A 88 -9.51 29.78 -10.44
N ALA A 89 -10.81 29.86 -10.67
CA ALA A 89 -11.36 30.47 -11.87
C ALA A 89 -11.52 31.97 -11.60
#